data_AF-A0A674CKW6-F1
#
_entry.id   AF-A0A674CKW6-F1
#
_cell.length_a   1.000
_cell.length_b   1.000
_cell.length_c   1.000
_cell.angle_alpha   90.00
_cell.angle_beta   90.00
_cell.angle_gamma   90.00
#
_symmetry.space_group_name_H-M   'P 1'
#
loop_
_entity.id
_entity.type
_entity.pdbx_description
1 polymer ?
#
loop_
_entity_poly.entity_id
_entity_poly.type
_entity_poly.pdbx_seq_one_letter_code
_entity_poly.pdbx_strand_id
1 'polypeptide(L)'
;YTYARMTCRDRTNEFQSACKSLQTRQNGVQPTKPALSALKQRSDFTLMAKRIGKDLSNTFAKLEKLTILAKRKSLFDDKAVEIEELTYIIKQDINSLNKQIAQLQDLIRSHGAPSGRHIQTHSNTIVVSLQSKLASMSNDFKSVLEVRTENLKQQKCRREQFSQPPVSSSSPLLANNFKSSLLMQDESRSTGGEVAIDMDNQSNPLQLQLIDEQDSYIQSRADTMQNIESTIVELGSIFQQLAHMVKEQEETVQRIDANVEDTQLNVDMAHTEILKYFQSVSSNRWLMVKIFLVLIVFFIVFVVFLA
;
A
#
# COMPACT_ATOMS: atom_id res chain seq x y z
N TYR A 1 -36.11 -14.42 19.68
CA TYR A 1 -35.67 -15.66 18.99
C TYR A 1 -36.40 -15.69 17.66
N THR A 2 -35.82 -15.76 16.46
CA THR A 2 -34.49 -16.15 16.01
C THR A 2 -34.45 -15.78 14.52
N TYR A 3 -33.46 -15.01 14.07
CA TYR A 3 -33.20 -14.84 12.64
C TYR A 3 -32.92 -16.22 12.05
N ALA A 4 -33.76 -16.66 11.12
CA ALA A 4 -33.54 -17.88 10.36
C ALA A 4 -32.28 -17.69 9.53
N ARG A 5 -31.17 -18.21 10.05
CA ARG A 5 -29.87 -18.29 9.39
C ARG A 5 -30.10 -19.14 8.13
N MET A 6 -30.23 -18.51 6.97
CA MET A 6 -30.16 -19.20 5.68
C MET A 6 -28.83 -19.94 5.68
N THR A 7 -28.90 -21.25 5.87
CA THR A 7 -27.73 -22.11 5.77
C THR A 7 -27.31 -22.06 4.31
N CYS A 8 -26.12 -21.53 4.05
CA CYS A 8 -25.43 -21.70 2.79
C CYS A 8 -25.19 -23.20 2.61
N ARG A 9 -26.19 -23.91 2.06
CA ARG A 9 -26.08 -25.32 1.72
C ARG A 9 -25.04 -25.41 0.61
N ASP A 10 -23.91 -26.05 0.91
CA ASP A 10 -22.87 -26.33 -0.07
C ASP A 10 -23.42 -27.31 -1.12
N ARG A 11 -23.83 -26.77 -2.27
CA ARG A 11 -24.34 -27.53 -3.43
C ARG A 11 -23.25 -27.84 -4.46
N THR A 12 -21.98 -27.67 -4.09
CA THR A 12 -20.84 -27.89 -5.00
C THR A 12 -20.84 -29.32 -5.55
N ASN A 13 -21.22 -30.31 -4.73
CA ASN A 13 -21.26 -31.73 -5.13
C ASN A 13 -22.37 -32.03 -6.14
N GLU A 14 -23.53 -31.38 -6.00
CA GLU A 14 -24.66 -31.51 -6.94
C GLU A 14 -24.29 -30.88 -8.29
N PHE A 15 -23.66 -29.71 -8.27
CA PHE A 15 -23.14 -29.04 -9.46
C PHE A 15 -22.08 -29.89 -10.18
N GLN A 16 -21.09 -30.43 -9.46
CA GLN A 16 -20.06 -31.30 -10.05
C GLN A 16 -20.67 -32.55 -10.69
N SER A 17 -21.69 -33.13 -10.07
CA SER A 17 -22.39 -34.31 -10.59
C SER A 17 -23.18 -33.97 -11.86
N ALA A 18 -23.83 -32.81 -11.89
CA ALA A 18 -24.53 -32.31 -13.08
C ALA A 18 -23.56 -32.02 -14.24
N CYS A 19 -22.40 -31.39 -13.98
CA CYS A 19 -21.38 -31.14 -15.00
C CYS A 19 -20.82 -32.44 -15.58
N LYS A 20 -20.51 -33.44 -14.74
CA LYS A 20 -20.04 -34.76 -15.21
C LYS A 20 -21.07 -35.49 -16.06
N SER A 21 -22.36 -35.41 -15.69
CA SER A 21 -23.43 -36.03 -16.49
C SER A 21 -23.59 -35.34 -17.85
N LEU A 22 -23.47 -34.01 -17.90
CA LEU A 22 -23.57 -33.23 -19.13
C LEU A 22 -22.37 -33.48 -20.06
N GLN A 23 -21.16 -33.59 -19.50
CA GLN A 23 -19.95 -33.89 -20.25
C GLN A 23 -19.96 -35.30 -20.85
N THR A 24 -20.55 -36.27 -20.14
CA THR A 24 -20.73 -37.65 -20.63
C THR A 24 -21.73 -37.72 -21.80
N ARG A 25 -22.71 -36.79 -21.85
CA ARG A 25 -23.67 -36.68 -22.96
C ARG A 25 -23.09 -35.99 -24.20
N GLN A 26 -21.93 -35.33 -24.07
CA GLN A 26 -21.31 -34.52 -25.14
C GLN A 26 -20.05 -35.19 -25.73
N ASN A 27 -20.05 -36.53 -25.83
CA ASN A 27 -19.04 -37.29 -26.58
C ASN A 27 -19.08 -36.90 -28.07
N GLY A 28 -18.32 -35.88 -28.47
CA GLY A 28 -18.09 -35.59 -29.89
C GLY A 28 -17.66 -34.17 -30.26
N VAL A 29 -17.80 -33.17 -29.38
CA VAL A 29 -17.35 -31.81 -29.72
C VAL A 29 -16.08 -31.50 -28.94
N GLN A 30 -14.93 -31.65 -29.61
CA GLN A 30 -13.68 -31.15 -29.08
C GLN A 30 -13.81 -29.65 -28.82
N PRO A 31 -13.50 -29.16 -27.61
CA PRO A 31 -13.42 -27.73 -27.39
C PRO A 31 -12.26 -27.21 -28.23
N THR A 32 -12.59 -26.41 -29.24
CA THR A 32 -11.63 -25.68 -30.06
C THR A 32 -10.62 -24.99 -29.14
N LYS A 33 -9.34 -25.07 -29.52
CA LYS A 33 -8.16 -24.59 -28.79
C LYS A 33 -8.01 -23.06 -28.56
N PRO A 34 -8.90 -22.10 -28.94
CA PRO A 34 -8.70 -20.68 -28.62
C PRO A 34 -8.73 -20.31 -27.13
N ALA A 35 -9.34 -21.13 -26.26
CA ALA A 35 -9.52 -20.78 -24.85
C ALA A 35 -8.20 -20.73 -24.04
N LEU A 36 -7.18 -21.49 -24.45
CA LEU A 36 -5.91 -21.60 -23.73
C LEU A 36 -5.07 -20.33 -23.75
N SER A 37 -5.12 -19.52 -24.84
CA SER A 37 -4.36 -18.27 -24.91
C SER A 37 -4.97 -17.18 -24.01
N ALA A 38 -6.31 -17.05 -23.99
CA ALA A 38 -7.02 -16.12 -23.11
C ALA A 38 -6.85 -16.47 -21.62
N LEU A 39 -6.84 -17.76 -21.27
CA LEU A 39 -6.53 -18.23 -19.92
C LEU A 39 -5.06 -18.00 -19.53
N LYS A 40 -4.13 -18.18 -20.46
CA LYS A 40 -2.69 -17.95 -20.23
C LYS A 40 -2.38 -16.46 -20.04
N GLN A 41 -2.94 -15.59 -20.87
CA GLN A 41 -2.78 -14.13 -20.70
C GLN A 41 -3.45 -13.60 -19.43
N ARG A 42 -4.58 -14.19 -19.01
CA ARG A 42 -5.20 -13.93 -17.70
C ARG A 42 -4.28 -14.32 -16.54
N SER A 43 -3.52 -15.41 -16.70
CA SER A 43 -2.48 -15.81 -15.75
C SER A 43 -1.38 -14.76 -15.65
N ASP A 44 -0.95 -14.16 -16.76
CA ASP A 44 0.17 -13.22 -16.77
C ASP A 44 -0.15 -11.90 -16.04
N PHE A 45 -1.30 -11.27 -16.32
CA PHE A 45 -1.77 -10.09 -15.58
C PHE A 45 -1.91 -10.40 -14.09
N THR A 46 -2.57 -11.51 -13.77
CA THR A 46 -2.86 -11.89 -12.38
C THR A 46 -1.58 -12.24 -11.62
N LEU A 47 -0.61 -12.89 -12.27
CA LEU A 47 0.69 -13.21 -11.70
C LEU A 47 1.50 -11.94 -11.42
N MET A 48 1.50 -10.99 -12.35
CA MET A 48 2.18 -9.71 -12.20
C MET A 48 1.53 -8.88 -11.08
N ALA A 49 0.20 -8.76 -11.05
CA ALA A 49 -0.53 -8.10 -9.97
C ALA A 49 -0.27 -8.74 -8.60
N LYS A 50 -0.20 -10.08 -8.53
CA LYS A 50 0.14 -10.80 -7.30
C LYS A 50 1.57 -10.53 -6.85
N ARG A 51 2.54 -10.46 -7.77
CA ARG A 51 3.93 -10.11 -7.45
C ARG A 51 4.02 -8.70 -6.91
N ILE A 52 3.42 -7.73 -7.59
CA ILE A 52 3.37 -6.32 -7.14
C ILE A 52 2.74 -6.24 -5.75
N GLY A 53 1.62 -6.93 -5.52
CA GLY A 53 0.99 -6.97 -4.20
C GLY A 53 1.90 -7.51 -3.10
N LYS A 54 2.70 -8.54 -3.38
CA LYS A 54 3.68 -9.09 -2.44
C LYS A 54 4.82 -8.11 -2.16
N ASP A 55 5.38 -7.51 -3.21
CA ASP A 55 6.48 -6.55 -3.10
C ASP A 55 6.04 -5.29 -2.35
N LEU A 56 4.81 -4.84 -2.57
CA LEU A 56 4.17 -3.77 -1.83
C LEU A 56 4.02 -4.10 -0.33
N SER A 57 3.52 -5.29 0.01
CA SER A 57 3.45 -5.72 1.43
C SER A 57 4.82 -5.80 2.09
N ASN A 58 5.84 -6.31 1.39
CA ASN A 58 7.20 -6.35 1.90
C ASN A 58 7.77 -4.95 2.15
N THR A 59 7.50 -4.02 1.23
CA THR A 59 7.95 -2.63 1.34
C THR A 59 7.25 -1.90 2.49
N PHE A 60 5.95 -2.16 2.71
CA PHE A 60 5.20 -1.65 3.87
C PHE A 60 5.83 -2.12 5.19
N ALA A 61 6.23 -3.39 5.30
CA ALA A 61 6.87 -3.90 6.50
C ALA A 61 8.23 -3.22 6.77
N LYS A 62 9.02 -2.95 5.72
CA LYS A 62 10.27 -2.17 5.83
C LYS A 62 9.99 -0.72 6.26
N LEU A 63 8.96 -0.10 5.69
CA LEU A 63 8.54 1.25 6.02
C LEU A 63 8.06 1.37 7.47
N GLU A 64 7.32 0.39 7.98
CA GLU A 64 6.91 0.32 9.38
C GLU A 64 8.13 0.25 10.31
N LYS A 65 9.11 -0.60 9.98
CA LYS A 65 10.39 -0.67 10.71
C LYS A 65 11.13 0.67 10.68
N LEU A 66 11.22 1.32 9.52
CA LEU A 66 11.82 2.66 9.39
C LEU A 66 11.07 3.69 10.22
N THR A 67 9.73 3.63 10.26
CA THR A 67 8.88 4.53 11.05
C THR A 67 9.20 4.40 12.54
N ILE A 68 9.36 3.18 13.04
CA ILE A 68 9.73 2.92 14.44
C ILE A 68 11.11 3.50 14.74
N LEU A 69 12.08 3.32 13.84
CA LEU A 69 13.44 3.85 14.01
C LEU A 69 13.48 5.38 13.96
N ALA A 70 12.77 6.00 13.00
CA ALA A 70 12.72 7.46 12.86
C ALA A 70 12.01 8.15 14.02
N LYS A 71 11.05 7.47 14.67
CA LYS A 71 10.35 7.99 15.86
C LYS A 71 11.13 7.81 17.17
N ARG A 72 12.13 6.92 17.23
CA ARG A 72 13.00 6.79 18.41
C ARG A 72 13.90 8.03 18.54
N LYS A 73 13.57 8.91 19.49
CA LYS A 73 14.34 10.14 19.80
C LYS A 73 15.58 9.88 20.67
N SER A 74 16.28 8.75 20.51
CA SER A 74 17.46 8.45 21.32
C SER A 74 18.71 9.08 20.69
N LEU A 75 19.36 9.98 21.43
CA LEU A 75 20.61 10.65 21.00
C LEU A 75 21.82 9.70 20.97
N PHE A 76 21.75 8.58 21.70
CA PHE A 76 22.87 7.64 21.91
C PHE A 76 22.67 6.28 21.23
N ASP A 77 21.49 6.04 20.64
CA ASP A 77 21.13 4.82 19.93
C ASP A 77 20.48 5.19 18.59
N ASP A 78 21.08 6.17 17.91
CA ASP A 78 20.66 6.58 16.58
C ASP A 78 21.29 5.63 15.56
N LYS A 79 20.51 4.64 15.12
CA LYS A 79 20.91 3.68 14.08
C LYS A 79 20.88 4.34 12.70
N ALA A 80 21.70 5.38 12.52
CA ALA A 80 21.72 6.19 11.32
C ALA A 80 21.97 5.37 10.05
N VAL A 81 22.90 4.40 10.11
CA VAL A 81 23.20 3.49 9.01
C VAL A 81 21.99 2.63 8.62
N GLU A 82 21.30 2.04 9.60
CA GLU A 82 20.10 1.21 9.33
C GLU A 82 18.95 2.05 8.75
N ILE A 83 18.81 3.31 9.19
CA ILE A 83 17.82 4.25 8.66
C ILE A 83 18.15 4.61 7.21
N GLU A 84 19.41 4.89 6.90
CA GLU A 84 19.88 5.23 5.55
C GLU A 84 19.73 4.04 4.59
N GLU A 85 20.13 2.84 5.00
CA GLU A 85 19.94 1.60 4.25
C GLU A 85 18.45 1.33 3.96
N LEU A 86 17.60 1.41 4.98
CA LEU A 86 16.15 1.22 4.81
C LEU A 86 15.55 2.29 3.89
N THR A 87 16.00 3.54 4.02
CA THR A 87 15.57 4.65 3.14
C THR A 87 15.93 4.36 1.69
N TYR A 88 17.16 3.90 1.43
CA TYR A 88 17.61 3.54 0.08
C TYR A 88 16.84 2.35 -0.49
N ILE A 89 16.64 1.29 0.29
CA ILE A 89 15.89 0.10 -0.13
C ILE A 89 14.45 0.46 -0.45
N ILE A 90 13.77 1.22 0.42
CA ILE A 90 12.38 1.64 0.21
C ILE A 90 12.28 2.56 -1.02
N LYS A 91 13.22 3.48 -1.20
CA LYS A 91 13.30 4.33 -2.40
C LYS A 91 13.38 3.48 -3.68
N GLN A 92 14.23 2.45 -3.70
CA GLN A 92 14.36 1.56 -4.85
C GLN A 92 13.10 0.72 -5.08
N ASP A 93 12.52 0.18 -4.00
CA ASP A 93 11.30 -0.63 -4.04
C ASP A 93 10.11 0.19 -4.57
N ILE A 94 9.89 1.42 -4.09
CA ILE A 94 8.82 2.32 -4.56
C ILE A 94 8.98 2.63 -6.06
N ASN A 95 10.22 2.93 -6.51
CA ASN A 95 10.49 3.16 -7.92
C ASN A 95 10.22 1.92 -8.79
N SER A 96 10.62 0.74 -8.31
CA SER A 96 10.34 -0.54 -8.97
C SER A 96 8.84 -0.81 -9.04
N LEU A 97 8.11 -0.62 -7.95
CA LEU A 97 6.66 -0.79 -7.86
C LEU A 97 5.93 0.16 -8.83
N ASN A 98 6.34 1.44 -8.88
CA ASN A 98 5.76 2.41 -9.80
C ASN A 98 5.94 1.99 -11.28
N LYS A 99 7.14 1.52 -11.65
CA LYS A 99 7.41 0.99 -13.00
C LYS A 99 6.58 -0.25 -13.32
N GLN A 100 6.48 -1.19 -12.38
CA GLN A 100 5.69 -2.41 -12.56
C GLN A 100 4.18 -2.11 -12.70
N ILE A 101 3.66 -1.15 -11.93
CA ILE A 101 2.27 -0.71 -12.03
C ILE A 101 2.00 -0.02 -13.37
N ALA A 102 2.92 0.82 -13.85
CA ALA A 102 2.81 1.44 -15.17
C ALA A 102 2.77 0.39 -16.29
N GLN A 103 3.66 -0.62 -16.24
CA GLN A 103 3.63 -1.75 -17.18
C GLN A 103 2.31 -2.53 -17.11
N LEU A 104 1.77 -2.74 -15.91
CA LEU A 104 0.49 -3.41 -15.71
C LEU A 104 -0.67 -2.63 -16.33
N GLN A 105 -0.63 -1.29 -16.26
CA GLN A 105 -1.61 -0.41 -16.90
C GLN A 105 -1.49 -0.43 -18.43
N ASP A 106 -0.26 -0.42 -18.97
CA ASP A 106 -0.02 -0.53 -20.42
C ASP A 106 -0.54 -1.85 -20.97
N LEU A 107 -0.39 -2.95 -20.23
CA LEU A 107 -0.98 -4.25 -20.61
C LEU A 107 -2.50 -4.15 -20.74
N ILE A 108 -3.20 -3.53 -19.78
CA ILE A 108 -4.66 -3.34 -19.88
C ILE A 108 -5.03 -2.46 -21.08
N ARG A 109 -4.27 -1.38 -21.32
CA ARG A 109 -4.54 -0.42 -22.40
C ARG A 109 -4.30 -1.05 -23.78
N SER A 110 -3.29 -1.91 -23.90
CA SER A 110 -3.00 -2.67 -25.13
C SER A 110 -4.01 -3.79 -25.43
N HIS A 111 -4.67 -4.32 -24.40
CA HIS A 111 -5.68 -5.39 -24.51
C HIS A 111 -7.12 -4.91 -24.73
N GLY A 112 -7.33 -3.63 -25.07
CA GLY A 112 -8.64 -2.99 -25.28
C GLY A 112 -9.49 -3.49 -26.47
N ALA A 113 -9.33 -4.75 -26.89
CA ALA A 113 -10.22 -5.46 -27.83
C ALA A 113 -11.39 -6.13 -27.05
N PRO A 114 -12.48 -6.63 -27.68
CA PRO A 114 -13.80 -6.84 -27.06
C PRO A 114 -13.87 -8.10 -26.17
N SER A 115 -12.90 -8.28 -25.27
CA SER A 115 -12.87 -9.33 -24.27
C SER A 115 -13.63 -8.84 -23.05
N GLY A 116 -14.87 -9.31 -22.89
CA GLY A 116 -15.74 -9.21 -21.71
C GLY A 116 -15.54 -7.99 -20.80
N ARG A 117 -16.41 -6.99 -20.93
CA ARG A 117 -16.49 -5.73 -20.13
C ARG A 117 -16.15 -5.92 -18.64
N HIS A 118 -16.64 -6.99 -18.01
CA HIS A 118 -16.36 -7.33 -16.62
C HIS A 118 -14.87 -7.58 -16.29
N ILE A 119 -14.13 -8.25 -17.17
CA ILE A 119 -12.71 -8.62 -16.94
C ILE A 119 -11.84 -7.37 -16.97
N GLN A 120 -12.13 -6.45 -17.90
CA GLN A 120 -11.44 -5.18 -18.01
C GLN A 120 -11.72 -4.30 -16.79
N THR A 121 -12.98 -4.22 -16.32
CA THR A 121 -13.32 -3.50 -15.08
C THR A 121 -12.56 -4.05 -13.89
N HIS A 122 -12.53 -5.36 -13.69
CA HIS A 122 -11.79 -5.97 -12.58
C HIS A 122 -10.29 -5.67 -12.62
N SER A 123 -9.67 -5.75 -13.80
CA SER A 123 -8.25 -5.46 -13.99
C SER A 123 -7.91 -4.00 -13.68
N ASN A 124 -8.77 -3.07 -14.14
CA ASN A 124 -8.67 -1.65 -13.79
C ASN A 124 -8.82 -1.43 -12.28
N THR A 125 -9.81 -2.05 -11.63
CA THR A 125 -9.99 -1.92 -10.17
C THR A 125 -8.76 -2.40 -9.39
N ILE A 126 -8.12 -3.49 -9.81
CA ILE A 126 -6.88 -3.97 -9.18
C ILE A 126 -5.77 -2.93 -9.33
N VAL A 127 -5.59 -2.37 -10.53
CA VAL A 127 -4.57 -1.35 -10.80
C VAL A 127 -4.79 -0.10 -9.94
N VAL A 128 -6.02 0.42 -9.86
CA VAL A 128 -6.35 1.55 -8.98
C VAL A 128 -6.07 1.22 -7.51
N SER A 129 -6.45 0.02 -7.06
CA SER A 129 -6.19 -0.39 -5.67
C SER A 129 -4.69 -0.43 -5.37
N LEU A 130 -3.88 -0.96 -6.29
CA LEU A 130 -2.41 -0.99 -6.15
C LEU A 130 -1.81 0.42 -6.16
N GLN A 131 -2.28 1.29 -7.06
CA GLN A 131 -1.85 2.69 -7.13
C GLN A 131 -2.19 3.47 -5.87
N SER A 132 -3.41 3.32 -5.36
CA SER A 132 -3.86 3.97 -4.11
C SER A 132 -3.00 3.53 -2.93
N LYS A 133 -2.71 2.22 -2.82
CA LYS A 133 -1.81 1.71 -1.77
C LYS A 133 -0.37 2.21 -1.93
N LEU A 134 0.15 2.28 -3.16
CA LEU A 134 1.48 2.84 -3.42
C LEU A 134 1.53 4.33 -3.07
N ALA A 135 0.48 5.10 -3.40
CA ALA A 135 0.37 6.51 -3.05
C ALA A 135 0.31 6.73 -1.53
N SER A 136 -0.44 5.88 -0.81
CA SER A 136 -0.45 5.89 0.66
C SER A 136 0.93 5.58 1.23
N MET A 137 1.60 4.52 0.73
CA MET A 137 2.95 4.15 1.16
C MET A 137 3.96 5.28 0.94
N SER A 138 3.93 5.91 -0.23
CA SER A 138 4.81 7.03 -0.55
C SER A 138 4.56 8.21 0.39
N ASN A 139 3.29 8.48 0.76
CA ASN A 139 2.95 9.54 1.71
C ASN A 139 3.48 9.23 3.11
N ASP A 140 3.27 8.00 3.59
CA ASP A 140 3.79 7.55 4.88
C ASP A 140 5.34 7.64 4.90
N PHE A 141 6.00 7.23 3.82
CA PHE A 141 7.44 7.33 3.68
C PHE A 141 7.92 8.78 3.71
N LYS A 142 7.27 9.68 2.97
CA LYS A 142 7.55 11.12 3.03
C LYS A 142 7.40 11.67 4.46
N SER A 143 6.31 11.36 5.15
CA SER A 143 6.09 11.82 6.53
C SER A 143 7.17 11.31 7.50
N VAL A 144 7.62 10.07 7.33
CA VAL A 144 8.72 9.50 8.13
C VAL A 144 10.04 10.22 7.88
N LEU A 145 10.34 10.53 6.61
CA LEU A 145 11.51 11.30 6.23
C LEU A 145 11.46 12.73 6.78
N GLU A 146 10.30 13.39 6.73
CA GLU A 146 10.12 14.73 7.32
C GLU A 146 10.33 14.72 8.84
N VAL A 147 9.78 13.72 9.53
CA VAL A 147 10.03 13.53 10.97
C VAL A 147 11.52 13.31 11.23
N ARG A 148 12.22 12.54 10.39
CA ARG A 148 13.66 12.32 10.54
C ARG A 148 14.46 13.60 10.32
N THR A 149 14.17 14.36 9.28
CA THR A 149 14.79 15.66 8.99
C THR A 149 14.60 16.63 10.15
N GLU A 150 13.39 16.72 10.70
CA GLU A 150 13.11 17.56 11.86
C GLU A 150 13.89 17.12 13.11
N ASN A 151 14.02 15.81 13.35
CA ASN A 151 14.85 15.30 14.45
C ASN A 151 16.34 15.64 14.27
N LEU A 152 16.89 15.52 13.05
CA LEU A 152 18.28 15.93 12.77
C LEU A 152 18.46 17.43 13.00
N LYS A 153 17.53 18.26 12.54
CA LYS A 153 17.55 19.70 12.72
C LYS A 153 17.50 20.09 14.20
N GLN A 154 16.60 19.49 14.99
CA GLN A 154 16.53 19.72 16.44
C GLN A 154 17.79 19.28 17.17
N GLN A 155 18.46 18.23 16.71
CA GLN A 155 19.74 17.79 17.27
C GLN A 155 20.87 18.75 16.92
N LYS A 156 20.90 19.28 15.68
CA LYS A 156 21.84 20.32 15.25
C LYS A 156 21.64 21.62 16.03
N CYS A 157 20.42 22.14 16.16
CA CYS A 157 20.15 23.36 16.92
C CYS A 157 20.51 23.23 18.40
N ARG A 158 20.15 22.10 19.05
CA ARG A 158 20.56 21.86 20.45
C ARG A 158 22.08 21.78 20.57
N ARG A 159 22.75 21.10 19.64
CA ARG A 159 24.22 21.06 19.60
C ARG A 159 24.77 22.48 19.50
N GLU A 160 24.36 23.27 18.51
CA GLU A 160 24.81 24.67 18.34
C GLU A 160 24.61 25.52 19.60
N GLN A 161 23.51 25.31 20.34
CA GLN A 161 23.26 26.00 21.62
C GLN A 161 24.21 25.59 22.75
N PHE A 162 24.74 24.36 22.74
CA PHE A 162 25.61 23.81 23.79
C PHE A 162 27.08 23.63 23.36
N SER A 163 27.39 23.72 22.07
CA SER A 163 28.71 23.53 21.48
C SER A 163 29.35 24.83 21.01
N GLN A 164 28.63 25.96 21.05
CA GLN A 164 29.33 27.23 21.01
C GLN A 164 30.20 27.33 22.27
N PRO A 165 31.52 27.55 22.12
CA PRO A 165 32.30 28.05 23.24
C PRO A 165 31.63 29.34 23.72
N PRO A 166 31.69 29.72 25.01
CA PRO A 166 31.49 31.12 25.33
C PRO A 166 32.53 31.87 24.51
N VAL A 167 32.12 32.47 23.38
CA VAL A 167 32.92 33.49 22.74
C VAL A 167 33.22 34.45 23.85
N SER A 168 34.50 34.58 24.15
CA SER A 168 35.01 35.50 25.14
C SER A 168 34.59 36.90 24.69
N SER A 169 33.38 37.30 25.08
CA SER A 169 33.01 38.69 25.21
C SER A 169 33.84 39.18 26.38
N SER A 170 35.07 39.58 26.06
CA SER A 170 35.86 40.57 26.77
C SER A 170 35.52 40.65 28.26
N SER A 171 36.28 39.97 29.10
CA SER A 171 36.44 40.45 30.48
C SER A 171 36.83 41.93 30.38
N PRO A 172 36.06 42.89 30.94
CA PRO A 172 36.59 44.21 31.14
C PRO A 172 37.60 44.07 32.28
N LEU A 173 38.88 44.00 31.93
CA LEU A 173 39.93 44.25 32.88
C LEU A 173 39.76 45.67 33.43
N LEU A 174 39.66 45.74 34.75
CA LEU A 174 40.18 46.81 35.60
C LEU A 174 40.04 48.25 35.07
N ALA A 175 38.94 48.90 35.44
CA ALA A 175 38.89 50.35 35.59
C ALA A 175 38.69 50.70 37.06
N ASN A 176 39.81 50.96 37.71
CA ASN A 176 39.97 51.60 39.00
C ASN A 176 39.03 52.81 39.17
N ASN A 177 38.07 52.75 40.11
CA ASN A 177 37.56 53.97 40.75
C ASN A 177 36.84 53.68 42.09
N PHE A 178 37.61 53.88 43.17
CA PHE A 178 37.21 54.51 44.43
C PHE A 178 35.72 54.88 44.59
N LYS A 179 34.99 54.14 45.45
CA LYS A 179 34.36 54.62 46.70
C LYS A 179 33.28 53.65 47.18
N SER A 180 33.50 53.10 48.37
CA SER A 180 32.50 52.91 49.43
C SER A 180 31.26 52.07 49.14
N SER A 181 31.24 50.83 49.65
CA SER A 181 30.21 50.36 50.62
C SER A 181 30.50 48.90 50.97
N LEU A 182 31.22 48.65 52.08
CA LEU A 182 30.63 48.11 53.31
C LEU A 182 29.78 46.85 53.08
N LEU A 183 30.42 45.68 53.18
CA LEU A 183 30.03 44.60 54.08
C LEU A 183 31.11 43.51 54.03
N MET A 184 31.44 42.94 55.20
CA MET A 184 32.44 41.89 55.46
C MET A 184 33.87 42.38 55.71
N GLN A 185 34.01 43.11 56.82
CA GLN A 185 35.22 43.04 57.64
C GLN A 185 34.88 42.21 58.87
N ASP A 186 35.37 40.98 58.93
CA ASP A 186 36.00 40.49 60.16
C ASP A 186 37.03 39.40 59.84
N GLU A 187 38.14 39.47 60.56
CA GLU A 187 39.41 38.80 60.36
C GLU A 187 39.41 37.32 60.77
N SER A 188 40.20 36.48 60.08
CA SER A 188 41.28 35.72 60.74
C SER A 188 42.14 34.92 59.74
N ARG A 189 43.42 35.29 59.74
CA ARG A 189 44.62 34.61 59.23
C ARG A 189 44.56 33.07 59.20
N SER A 190 44.86 32.47 58.04
CA SER A 190 45.70 31.26 57.97
C SER A 190 46.31 31.09 56.58
N THR A 191 47.64 31.09 56.58
CA THR A 191 48.60 30.50 55.66
C THR A 191 48.04 29.34 54.80
N GLY A 192 48.31 29.38 53.48
CA GLY A 192 48.43 28.16 52.66
C GLY A 192 47.54 28.08 51.43
N GLY A 193 48.17 28.15 50.25
CA GLY A 193 47.74 27.43 49.05
C GLY A 193 46.54 28.00 48.30
N GLU A 194 46.70 29.16 47.67
CA GLU A 194 45.84 29.56 46.56
C GLU A 194 46.19 28.66 45.35
N VAL A 195 45.40 27.60 45.15
CA VAL A 195 45.37 26.87 43.87
C VAL A 195 44.62 27.73 42.86
N ALA A 196 45.30 28.77 42.37
CA ALA A 196 44.92 29.38 41.11
C ALA A 196 45.24 28.35 40.02
N ILE A 197 44.20 27.75 39.43
CA ILE A 197 44.35 27.00 38.19
C ILE A 197 44.68 28.04 37.13
N ASP A 198 45.98 28.26 36.94
CA ASP A 198 46.55 28.98 35.82
C ASP A 198 46.24 28.17 34.56
N MET A 199 45.13 28.52 33.90
CA MET A 199 44.78 28.01 32.58
C MET A 199 45.61 28.76 31.56
N ASP A 200 46.93 28.59 31.65
CA ASP A 200 47.87 29.13 30.71
C ASP A 200 47.58 28.53 29.33
N ASN A 201 47.66 29.40 28.34
CA ASN A 201 47.16 29.30 26.97
C ASN A 201 47.99 28.35 26.10
N GLN A 202 48.34 27.18 26.64
CA GLN A 202 49.06 26.14 25.92
C GLN A 202 48.08 25.43 24.99
N SER A 203 48.02 25.92 23.76
CA SER A 203 47.43 25.30 22.57
C SER A 203 47.60 23.78 22.60
N ASN A 204 46.61 23.10 23.16
CA ASN A 204 46.65 21.67 23.38
C ASN A 204 46.24 21.03 22.04
N PRO A 205 47.11 20.30 21.33
CA PRO A 205 46.76 19.68 20.04
C PRO A 205 45.58 18.68 20.17
N LEU A 206 45.29 18.23 21.38
CA LEU A 206 44.14 17.39 21.72
C LEU A 206 42.79 18.10 21.50
N GLN A 207 42.73 19.43 21.63
CA GLN A 207 41.50 20.19 21.41
C GLN A 207 41.19 20.35 19.91
N LEU A 208 42.22 20.42 19.06
CA LEU A 208 42.04 20.47 17.60
C LEU A 208 41.53 19.12 17.06
N GLN A 209 41.99 18.00 17.62
CA GLN A 209 41.53 16.67 17.22
C GLN A 209 40.07 16.40 17.62
N LEU A 210 39.63 16.92 18.78
CA LEU A 210 38.23 16.85 19.22
C LEU A 210 37.28 17.72 18.36
N ILE A 211 37.80 18.79 17.75
CA ILE A 211 37.05 19.64 16.81
C ILE A 211 36.91 18.94 15.45
N ASP A 212 37.99 18.33 14.95
CA ASP A 212 37.98 17.62 13.66
C ASP A 212 37.04 16.40 13.68
N GLU A 213 37.02 15.65 14.79
CA GLU A 213 36.09 14.52 14.96
C GLU A 213 34.62 15.01 15.04
N GLN A 214 34.37 16.18 15.62
CA GLN A 214 33.03 16.79 15.64
C GLN A 214 32.59 17.29 14.27
N ASP A 215 33.48 17.92 13.51
CA ASP A 215 33.17 18.44 12.16
C ASP A 215 32.84 17.30 11.20
N SER A 216 33.54 16.16 11.29
CA SER A 216 33.26 14.98 10.47
C SER A 216 31.82 14.46 10.65
N TYR A 217 31.33 14.46 11.89
CA TYR A 217 29.98 14.02 12.22
C TYR A 217 28.92 15.03 11.73
N ILE A 218 29.21 16.33 11.83
CA ILE A 218 28.31 17.40 11.34
C ILE A 218 28.18 17.32 9.82
N GLN A 219 29.30 17.10 9.12
CA GLN A 219 29.31 16.95 7.67
C GLN A 219 28.49 15.74 7.24
N SER A 220 28.74 14.57 7.85
CA SER A 220 27.97 13.35 7.58
C SER A 220 26.46 13.54 7.79
N ARG A 221 26.06 14.27 8.85
CA ARG A 221 24.66 14.59 9.13
C ARG A 221 24.03 15.54 8.10
N ALA A 222 24.80 16.53 7.64
CA ALA A 222 24.35 17.45 6.59
C ALA A 222 24.15 16.69 5.27
N ASP A 223 25.07 15.80 4.91
CA ASP A 223 24.98 14.95 3.73
C ASP A 223 23.76 14.03 3.79
N THR A 224 23.50 13.39 4.93
CA THR A 224 22.27 12.57 5.12
C THR A 224 21.01 13.40 4.96
N MET A 225 20.97 14.62 5.50
CA MET A 225 19.82 15.52 5.37
C MET A 225 19.57 15.90 3.90
N GLN A 226 20.63 16.21 3.14
CA GLN A 226 20.54 16.49 1.72
C GLN A 226 20.05 15.27 0.91
N ASN A 227 20.52 14.06 1.25
CA ASN A 227 20.06 12.81 0.63
C ASN A 227 18.56 12.55 0.88
N ILE A 228 18.09 12.85 2.10
CA ILE A 228 16.67 12.76 2.45
C ILE A 228 15.85 13.80 1.67
N GLU A 229 16.31 15.05 1.59
CA GLU A 229 15.63 16.10 0.82
C GLU A 229 15.53 15.75 -0.66
N SER A 230 16.62 15.26 -1.28
CA SER A 230 16.61 14.76 -2.65
C SER A 230 15.59 13.63 -2.84
N THR A 231 15.50 12.70 -1.88
CA THR A 231 14.52 11.61 -1.92
C THR A 231 13.08 12.11 -1.82
N ILE A 232 12.82 13.12 -0.99
CA ILE A 232 11.48 13.75 -0.89
C ILE A 232 11.09 14.42 -2.21
N VAL A 233 12.02 15.12 -2.87
CA VAL A 233 11.77 15.75 -4.18
C VAL A 233 11.48 14.70 -5.25
N GLU A 234 12.26 13.62 -5.30
CA GLU A 234 12.02 12.51 -6.22
C GLU A 234 10.66 11.84 -5.99
N LEU A 235 10.26 11.61 -4.72
CA LEU A 235 8.92 11.12 -4.38
C LEU A 235 7.83 12.07 -4.87
N GLY A 236 8.08 13.38 -4.85
CA GLY A 236 7.22 14.41 -5.43
C GLY A 236 6.83 14.12 -6.89
N SER A 237 7.80 13.67 -7.70
CA SER A 237 7.55 13.29 -9.10
C SER A 237 6.66 12.05 -9.22
N ILE A 238 6.86 11.07 -8.34
CA ILE A 238 6.05 9.85 -8.27
C ILE A 238 4.63 10.18 -7.82
N PHE A 239 4.45 11.11 -6.88
CA PHE A 239 3.12 11.59 -6.49
C PHE A 239 2.38 12.28 -7.61
N GLN A 240 3.05 13.12 -8.41
CA GLN A 240 2.42 13.73 -9.58
C GLN A 240 1.97 12.67 -10.58
N GLN A 241 2.81 11.66 -10.83
CA GLN A 241 2.48 10.56 -11.71
C GLN A 241 1.31 9.73 -11.17
N LEU A 242 1.31 9.37 -9.88
CA LEU A 242 0.22 8.64 -9.24
C LEU A 242 -1.07 9.47 -9.16
N ALA A 243 -0.98 10.77 -8.90
CA ALA A 243 -2.14 11.65 -8.86
C ALA A 243 -2.82 11.76 -10.23
N HIS A 244 -2.03 11.90 -11.31
CA HIS A 244 -2.58 11.85 -12.67
C HIS A 244 -3.23 10.49 -12.95
N MET A 245 -2.54 9.41 -12.58
CA MET A 245 -2.95 8.03 -12.83
C MET A 245 -4.22 7.63 -12.07
N VAL A 246 -4.39 8.12 -10.84
CA VAL A 246 -5.59 7.91 -10.01
C VAL A 246 -6.75 8.81 -10.49
N LYS A 247 -6.48 10.09 -10.83
CA LYS A 247 -7.52 11.02 -11.31
C LYS A 247 -8.15 10.58 -12.64
N GLU A 248 -7.35 10.00 -13.54
CA GLU A 248 -7.87 9.43 -14.80
C GLU A 248 -8.78 8.21 -14.56
N GLN A 249 -8.64 7.50 -13.43
CA GLN A 249 -9.34 6.24 -13.13
C GLN A 249 -10.40 6.35 -12.02
N GLU A 250 -10.49 7.47 -11.29
CA GLU A 250 -11.48 7.71 -10.23
C GLU A 250 -12.93 7.64 -10.74
N GLU A 251 -13.17 8.01 -12.01
CA GLU A 251 -14.49 7.93 -12.66
C GLU A 251 -14.98 6.49 -12.86
N THR A 252 -14.08 5.50 -12.87
CA THR A 252 -14.46 4.08 -13.03
C THR A 252 -14.75 3.37 -11.70
N VAL A 253 -14.22 3.86 -10.57
CA VAL A 253 -14.42 3.24 -9.24
C VAL A 253 -15.82 3.53 -8.67
N GLN A 254 -16.44 4.66 -9.03
CA GLN A 254 -17.85 4.95 -8.70
C GLN A 254 -18.85 3.95 -9.31
N ARG A 255 -18.40 3.06 -10.22
CA ARG A 255 -19.26 2.07 -10.89
C ARG A 255 -19.35 0.72 -10.18
N ILE A 256 -18.77 0.54 -8.99
CA ILE A 256 -18.98 -0.71 -8.23
C ILE A 256 -20.47 -0.90 -7.93
N ASP A 257 -21.19 0.18 -7.61
CA ASP A 257 -22.64 0.13 -7.41
C ASP A 257 -23.39 -0.21 -8.72
N ALA A 258 -22.95 0.35 -9.85
CA ALA A 258 -23.54 0.08 -11.17
C ALA A 258 -23.31 -1.38 -11.64
N ASN A 259 -22.20 -2.02 -11.27
CA ASN A 259 -21.93 -3.41 -11.63
C ASN A 259 -22.79 -4.41 -10.82
N VAL A 260 -23.20 -4.07 -9.59
CA VAL A 260 -24.18 -4.85 -8.82
C VAL A 260 -25.55 -4.75 -9.49
N GLU A 261 -25.94 -3.56 -9.94
CA GLU A 261 -27.19 -3.33 -10.66
C GLU A 261 -27.24 -4.06 -12.01
N ASP A 262 -26.16 -4.02 -12.79
CA ASP A 262 -26.04 -4.80 -14.03
C ASP A 262 -26.11 -6.31 -13.77
N THR A 263 -25.53 -6.78 -12.66
CA THR A 263 -25.61 -8.20 -12.28
C THR A 263 -27.04 -8.58 -11.89
N GLN A 264 -27.73 -7.71 -11.14
CA GLN A 264 -29.14 -7.90 -10.78
C GLN A 264 -30.03 -7.94 -12.02
N LEU A 265 -29.85 -7.03 -12.97
CA LEU A 265 -30.59 -7.01 -14.23
C LEU A 265 -30.35 -8.28 -15.06
N ASN A 266 -29.12 -8.77 -15.12
CA ASN A 266 -28.81 -10.03 -15.82
C ASN A 266 -29.43 -11.25 -15.12
N VAL A 267 -29.48 -11.26 -13.79
CA VAL A 267 -30.14 -12.33 -13.00
C VAL A 267 -31.66 -12.30 -13.22
N ASP A 268 -32.28 -11.13 -13.27
CA ASP A 268 -33.71 -10.98 -13.54
C ASP A 268 -34.08 -11.40 -14.97
N MET A 269 -33.25 -11.07 -15.95
CA MET A 269 -33.41 -11.56 -17.33
C MET A 269 -33.29 -13.08 -17.40
N ALA A 270 -32.29 -13.68 -16.74
CA ALA A 270 -32.13 -15.13 -16.69
C ALA A 270 -33.31 -15.82 -15.99
N HIS A 271 -33.83 -15.23 -14.91
CA HIS A 271 -35.00 -15.73 -14.20
C HIS A 271 -36.25 -15.71 -15.10
N THR A 272 -36.44 -14.64 -15.87
CA THR A 272 -37.54 -14.52 -16.83
C THR A 272 -37.46 -15.59 -17.91
N GLU A 273 -36.27 -15.88 -18.42
CA GLU A 273 -36.05 -16.91 -19.44
C GLU A 273 -36.29 -18.34 -18.90
N ILE A 274 -35.90 -18.60 -17.65
CA ILE A 274 -36.17 -19.86 -16.94
C ILE A 274 -37.68 -20.05 -16.73
N LEU A 275 -38.41 -18.99 -16.35
CA LEU A 275 -39.86 -19.05 -16.19
C LEU A 275 -40.57 -19.32 -17.52
N LYS A 276 -40.14 -18.70 -18.62
CA LYS A 276 -40.65 -19.00 -19.97
C LYS A 276 -40.43 -20.47 -20.34
N TYR A 277 -39.26 -21.02 -20.05
CA TYR A 277 -38.97 -22.44 -20.29
C TYR A 277 -39.82 -23.36 -19.41
N PHE A 278 -40.01 -23.02 -18.14
CA PHE A 278 -40.88 -23.80 -17.24
C PHE A 278 -42.34 -23.81 -17.72
N GLN A 279 -42.83 -22.67 -18.21
CA GLN A 279 -44.18 -22.54 -18.75
C GLN A 279 -44.35 -23.33 -20.06
N SER A 280 -43.34 -23.33 -20.95
CA SER A 280 -43.38 -24.12 -22.18
C SER A 280 -43.34 -25.64 -21.90
N VAL A 281 -42.57 -26.08 -20.90
CA VAL A 281 -42.55 -27.49 -20.45
C VAL A 281 -43.88 -27.89 -19.80
N SER A 282 -44.51 -27.00 -19.02
CA SER A 282 -45.83 -27.26 -18.40
C SER A 282 -46.95 -27.40 -19.43
N SER A 283 -46.92 -26.63 -20.52
CA SER A 283 -47.93 -26.67 -21.60
C SER A 283 -48.08 -28.06 -22.24
N ASN A 284 -47.00 -28.83 -22.34
CA ASN A 284 -47.02 -30.18 -22.91
C ASN A 284 -47.86 -31.19 -22.12
N ARG A 285 -48.25 -30.89 -20.86
CA ARG A 285 -49.16 -31.75 -20.08
C ARG A 285 -50.55 -31.83 -20.70
N TRP A 286 -51.08 -30.71 -21.21
CA TRP A 286 -52.38 -30.71 -21.90
C TRP A 286 -52.34 -31.47 -23.23
N LEU A 287 -51.21 -31.45 -23.93
CA LEU A 287 -51.01 -32.24 -25.15
C LEU A 287 -51.01 -33.74 -24.85
N MET A 288 -50.37 -34.17 -23.76
CA MET A 288 -50.36 -35.56 -23.32
C MET A 288 -51.78 -36.05 -22.94
N VAL A 289 -52.55 -35.21 -22.24
CA VAL A 289 -53.97 -35.53 -21.89
C VAL A 289 -54.83 -35.70 -23.14
N LYS A 290 -54.69 -34.83 -24.16
CA LYS A 290 -55.44 -34.97 -25.42
C LYS A 290 -55.10 -36.26 -26.15
N ILE A 291 -53.83 -36.63 -26.24
CA ILE A 291 -53.39 -37.91 -26.85
C ILE A 291 -53.97 -39.10 -26.08
N PHE A 292 -53.94 -39.05 -24.74
CA PHE A 292 -54.49 -40.11 -23.90
C PHE A 292 -56.01 -40.28 -24.09
N LEU A 293 -56.76 -39.18 -24.23
CA LEU A 293 -58.21 -39.21 -24.46
C LEU A 293 -58.55 -39.82 -25.84
N VAL A 294 -57.78 -39.47 -26.88
CA VAL A 294 -57.94 -40.09 -28.21
C VAL A 294 -57.68 -41.60 -28.16
N LEU A 295 -56.66 -42.05 -27.41
CA LEU A 295 -56.39 -43.47 -27.22
C LEU A 295 -57.52 -44.21 -26.49
N ILE A 296 -58.13 -43.59 -25.48
CA ILE A 296 -59.29 -44.18 -24.77
C ILE A 296 -60.50 -44.31 -25.71
N VAL A 297 -60.80 -43.27 -26.48
CA VAL A 297 -61.92 -43.32 -27.44
C VAL A 297 -61.69 -44.41 -28.48
N PHE A 298 -60.47 -44.49 -29.02
CA PHE A 298 -60.10 -45.56 -29.96
C PHE A 298 -60.23 -46.96 -29.33
N PHE A 299 -59.79 -47.13 -28.08
CA PHE A 299 -59.93 -48.39 -27.34
C PHE A 299 -61.40 -48.80 -27.14
N ILE A 300 -62.27 -47.85 -26.78
CA ILE A 300 -63.71 -48.12 -26.62
C ILE A 300 -64.34 -48.54 -27.95
N VAL A 301 -64.03 -47.81 -29.03
CA VAL A 301 -64.51 -48.16 -30.37
C VAL A 301 -64.02 -49.54 -30.79
N PHE A 302 -62.75 -49.85 -30.55
CA PHE A 302 -62.17 -51.16 -30.85
C PHE A 302 -62.87 -52.28 -30.06
N VAL A 303 -63.10 -52.12 -28.75
CA VAL A 303 -63.78 -53.14 -27.94
C VAL A 303 -65.24 -53.32 -28.38
N VAL A 304 -65.94 -52.25 -28.76
CA VAL A 304 -67.36 -52.33 -29.15
C VAL A 304 -67.56 -52.90 -30.56
N PHE A 305 -66.63 -52.66 -31.48
CA PHE A 305 -66.75 -53.11 -32.88
C PHE A 305 -65.99 -54.40 -33.21
N LEU A 306 -65.00 -54.78 -32.40
CA LEU A 306 -64.12 -55.93 -32.65
C LEU A 306 -64.27 -57.07 -31.63
N ALA A 307 -65.04 -56.88 -30.56
CA ALA A 307 -65.61 -57.96 -29.74
C ALA A 307 -67.06 -58.21 -30.14
#